data_AF-A0A7S0M5U9-F1
#
_entry.id   AF-A0A7S0M5U9-F1
#
_cell.length_a   1.000
_cell.length_b   1.000
_cell.length_c   1.000
_cell.angle_alpha   90.00
_cell.angle_beta   90.00
_cell.angle_gamma   90.00
#
_symmetry.space_group_name_H-M   'P 1'
#
loop_
_entity.id
_entity.type
_entity.pdbx_description
1 polymer ?
#
loop_
_entity_poly.entity_id
_entity_poly.type
_entity_poly.pdbx_seq_one_letter_code
_entity_poly.pdbx_strand_id
1 'polypeptide(L)'
;SNDPRSYISYKTTNPPIIDGILEEDVWQEVGWSEPFVDILGSNGPVPRFQTRMKMRWDDEFLYIAGALQEPDVWANVTKHDDVIFHDNDFEVFVDPAGSTHFYKEFEINAINATWDLCLNRPYLNGGYENSSRTLPSSGWDMPRARSAVHVEGEVGRPAPPWRQWTVERALRIR
;
A
#
# COMPACT_ATOMS: atom_id res chain seq x y z
N SER A 1 -15.25 1.77 20.70
CA SER A 1 -16.04 2.43 19.65
C SER A 1 -15.88 1.60 18.39
N ASN A 2 -16.94 1.48 17.58
CA ASN A 2 -16.93 0.80 16.27
C ASN A 2 -16.70 1.79 15.12
N ASP A 3 -16.24 3.01 15.42
CA ASP A 3 -16.00 4.01 14.39
C ASP A 3 -14.71 3.67 13.63
N PRO A 4 -14.69 3.88 12.30
CA PRO A 4 -13.47 3.68 11.52
C PRO A 4 -12.37 4.61 12.03
N ARG A 5 -11.13 4.13 12.01
CA ARG A 5 -9.97 4.96 12.32
C ARG A 5 -9.82 6.07 11.28
N SER A 6 -9.33 7.22 11.72
CA SER A 6 -9.08 8.38 10.86
C SER A 6 -7.62 8.80 10.90
N TYR A 7 -7.15 9.39 9.80
CA TYR A 7 -5.82 9.97 9.66
C TYR A 7 -5.93 11.31 8.93
N ILE A 8 -5.25 12.34 9.42
CA ILE A 8 -5.22 13.65 8.77
C ILE A 8 -4.02 13.71 7.83
N SER A 9 -4.28 13.82 6.53
CA SER A 9 -3.23 14.00 5.52
C SER A 9 -3.04 15.49 5.20
N TYR A 10 -1.80 15.97 5.31
CA TYR A 10 -1.46 17.38 5.12
C TYR A 10 -0.91 17.63 3.72
N LYS A 11 -1.30 18.77 3.14
CA LYS A 11 -0.76 19.21 1.85
C LYS A 11 0.76 19.45 1.96
N THR A 12 1.51 19.15 0.92
CA THR A 12 2.93 19.51 0.79
C THR A 12 3.15 20.38 -0.45
N THR A 13 4.21 21.19 -0.41
CA THR A 13 4.76 21.89 -1.58
C THR A 13 6.11 21.32 -2.02
N ASN A 14 6.67 20.42 -1.19
CA ASN A 14 7.90 19.68 -1.44
C ASN A 14 7.50 18.18 -1.51
N PRO A 15 7.20 17.65 -2.70
CA PRO A 15 6.83 16.24 -2.83
C PRO A 15 8.03 15.33 -2.50
N PRO A 16 7.78 14.11 -1.97
CA PRO A 16 8.83 13.13 -1.71
C PRO A 16 9.48 12.64 -3.01
N ILE A 17 10.73 12.21 -2.90
CA ILE A 17 11.36 11.38 -3.90
C ILE A 17 10.91 9.94 -3.62
N ILE A 18 10.22 9.32 -4.59
CA ILE A 18 9.72 7.95 -4.43
C ILE A 18 10.88 6.96 -4.62
N ASP A 19 11.61 6.68 -3.55
CA ASP A 19 12.79 5.77 -3.52
C ASP A 19 12.73 4.70 -2.41
N GLY A 20 11.66 4.72 -1.60
CA GLY A 20 11.40 3.79 -0.51
C GLY A 20 11.99 4.28 0.82
N ILE A 21 12.68 5.41 0.87
CA ILE A 21 13.38 5.91 2.05
C ILE A 21 12.55 6.99 2.74
N LEU A 22 12.17 6.76 3.99
CA LEU A 22 11.27 7.66 4.73
C LEU A 22 12.00 8.73 5.56
N GLU A 23 13.26 9.03 5.24
CA GLU A 23 14.10 9.97 5.99
C GLU A 23 13.91 11.44 5.56
N GLU A 24 13.25 11.68 4.43
CA GLU A 24 12.99 13.02 3.91
C GLU A 24 12.09 13.86 4.84
N ASP A 25 12.33 15.18 4.86
CA ASP A 25 11.59 16.14 5.71
C ASP A 25 10.07 16.03 5.54
N VAL A 26 9.58 15.82 4.31
CA VAL A 26 8.16 15.66 3.99
C VAL A 26 7.49 14.54 4.81
N TRP A 27 8.23 13.48 5.14
CA TRP A 27 7.75 12.41 6.01
C TRP A 27 7.97 12.71 7.49
N GLN A 28 9.06 13.38 7.85
CA GLN A 28 9.36 13.72 9.25
C GLN A 28 8.40 14.77 9.83
N GLU A 29 7.84 15.63 8.98
CA GLU A 29 6.86 16.66 9.36
C GLU A 29 5.48 16.13 9.78
N VAL A 30 5.16 14.85 9.51
CA VAL A 30 3.85 14.27 9.81
C VAL A 30 3.93 13.02 10.69
N GLY A 31 2.93 12.86 11.54
CA GLY A 31 2.83 11.73 12.45
C GLY A 31 2.47 10.42 11.74
N TRP A 32 2.91 9.30 12.33
CA TRP A 32 2.47 7.96 11.94
C TRP A 32 0.99 7.73 12.28
N SER A 33 0.32 6.87 11.52
CA SER A 33 -0.94 6.27 11.91
C SER A 33 -0.83 5.47 13.21
N GLU A 34 -1.97 5.10 13.79
CA GLU A 34 -2.00 3.98 14.72
C GLU A 34 -1.49 2.69 14.03
N PRO A 35 -0.90 1.75 14.78
CA PRO A 35 -0.52 0.44 14.24
C PRO A 35 -1.71 -0.28 13.62
N PHE A 36 -1.51 -0.94 12.49
CA PHE A 36 -2.55 -1.73 11.84
C PHE A 36 -3.04 -2.86 12.76
N VAL A 37 -4.26 -3.31 12.53
CA VAL A 37 -4.91 -4.39 13.27
C VAL A 37 -5.28 -5.50 12.32
N ASP A 38 -5.59 -6.67 12.87
CA ASP A 38 -6.14 -7.78 12.08
C ASP A 38 -7.45 -7.38 11.41
N ILE A 39 -7.70 -7.89 10.20
CA ILE A 39 -8.88 -7.60 9.40
C ILE A 39 -10.19 -8.07 10.05
N LEU A 40 -10.13 -9.01 11.01
CA LEU A 40 -11.26 -9.43 11.85
C LEU A 40 -11.52 -8.46 13.01
N GLY A 41 -10.77 -7.36 13.09
CA GLY A 41 -10.87 -6.35 14.13
C GLY A 41 -10.55 -6.90 15.52
N SER A 42 -11.37 -6.55 16.52
CA SER A 42 -11.18 -7.01 17.91
C SER A 42 -11.32 -8.52 18.11
N ASN A 43 -11.84 -9.24 17.11
CA ASN A 43 -11.97 -10.70 17.15
C ASN A 43 -10.74 -11.42 16.59
N GLY A 44 -9.83 -10.68 15.94
CA GLY A 44 -8.58 -11.22 15.40
C GLY A 44 -7.45 -11.21 16.44
N PRO A 45 -6.35 -11.94 16.17
CA PRO A 45 -5.14 -11.83 16.96
C PRO A 45 -4.54 -10.42 16.88
N VAL A 46 -3.81 -10.00 17.90
CA VAL A 46 -2.97 -8.80 17.80
C VAL A 46 -1.83 -9.10 16.82
N PRO A 47 -1.61 -8.28 15.78
CA PRO A 47 -0.49 -8.49 14.86
C PRO A 47 0.84 -8.57 15.60
N ARG A 48 1.61 -9.62 15.32
CA ARG A 48 2.92 -9.86 15.94
C ARG A 48 3.94 -8.78 15.57
N PHE A 49 3.82 -8.24 14.36
CA PHE A 49 4.71 -7.23 13.82
C PHE A 49 3.93 -5.95 13.51
N GLN A 50 4.57 -4.81 13.75
CA GLN A 50 3.94 -3.52 13.57
C GLN A 50 3.97 -3.09 12.10
N THR A 51 2.82 -2.68 11.59
CA THR A 51 2.68 -1.91 10.34
C THR A 51 2.05 -0.56 10.64
N ARG A 52 2.58 0.50 10.04
CA ARG A 52 2.06 1.88 10.14
C ARG A 52 2.19 2.60 8.81
N MET A 53 1.42 3.67 8.65
CA MET A 53 1.49 4.51 7.46
C MET A 53 1.57 6.00 7.76
N LYS A 54 2.03 6.76 6.78
CA LYS A 54 1.96 8.23 6.69
C LYS A 54 1.31 8.60 5.36
N MET A 55 0.67 9.76 5.32
CA MET A 55 0.16 10.32 4.07
C MET A 55 0.45 11.81 3.95
N ARG A 56 0.74 12.23 2.72
CA ARG A 56 0.83 13.63 2.27
C ARG A 56 0.08 13.75 0.95
N TRP A 57 -0.18 14.97 0.50
CA TRP A 57 -0.77 15.19 -0.82
C TRP A 57 -0.34 16.52 -1.42
N ASP A 58 -0.43 16.65 -2.73
CA ASP A 58 -0.33 17.93 -3.44
C ASP A 58 -1.43 18.03 -4.50
N ASP A 59 -1.34 18.99 -5.42
CA ASP A 59 -2.38 19.19 -6.43
C ASP A 59 -2.46 18.08 -7.49
N GLU A 60 -1.49 17.17 -7.55
CA GLU A 60 -1.40 16.10 -8.54
C GLU A 60 -1.47 14.69 -7.93
N PHE A 61 -0.91 14.48 -6.74
CA PHE A 61 -0.76 13.16 -6.13
C PHE A 61 -1.20 13.09 -4.66
N LEU A 62 -1.70 11.93 -4.28
CA LEU A 62 -1.71 11.43 -2.92
C LEU A 62 -0.45 10.59 -2.71
N TYR A 63 0.34 10.93 -1.71
CA TYR A 63 1.55 10.22 -1.31
C TYR A 63 1.27 9.37 -0.08
N ILE A 64 1.66 8.10 -0.13
CA ILE A 64 1.46 7.13 0.95
C ILE A 64 2.81 6.48 1.24
N ALA A 65 3.19 6.48 2.51
CA ALA A 65 4.33 5.75 2.99
C ALA A 65 3.89 4.66 3.96
N GLY A 66 4.42 3.46 3.82
CA GLY A 66 4.23 2.33 4.74
C GLY A 66 5.54 1.95 5.41
N ALA A 67 5.51 1.58 6.68
CA ALA A 67 6.62 0.93 7.37
C ALA A 67 6.10 -0.35 8.01
N LEU A 68 6.71 -1.47 7.64
CA LEU A 68 6.30 -2.82 8.01
C LEU A 68 7.46 -3.54 8.69
N GLN A 69 7.27 -3.95 9.93
CA GLN A 69 8.19 -4.88 10.58
C GLN A 69 7.97 -6.28 10.02
N GLU A 70 9.05 -6.94 9.57
CA GLU A 70 9.00 -8.30 9.08
C GLU A 70 10.42 -8.90 9.08
N PRO A 71 10.75 -9.84 9.98
CA PRO A 71 12.06 -10.51 9.97
C PRO A 71 12.27 -11.42 8.76
N ASP A 72 11.20 -11.95 8.18
CA ASP A 72 11.22 -12.97 7.14
C ASP A 72 10.57 -12.42 5.86
N VAL A 73 11.22 -11.42 5.24
CA VAL A 73 10.71 -10.79 4.00
C VAL A 73 10.92 -11.70 2.80
N TRP A 74 9.84 -12.04 2.10
CA TRP A 74 9.82 -12.83 0.86
C TRP A 74 9.04 -12.11 -0.23
N ALA A 75 9.58 -12.16 -1.45
CA ALA A 75 8.87 -11.73 -2.64
C ALA A 75 9.34 -12.52 -3.87
N ASN A 76 8.47 -13.37 -4.41
CA ASN A 76 8.75 -14.25 -5.54
C ASN A 76 8.09 -13.76 -6.84
N VAL A 77 7.01 -12.97 -6.72
CA VAL A 77 6.29 -12.40 -7.85
C VAL A 77 7.07 -11.20 -8.37
N THR A 78 7.45 -11.24 -9.64
CA THR A 78 8.35 -10.24 -10.24
C THR A 78 7.70 -9.41 -11.34
N LYS A 79 6.53 -9.83 -11.82
CA LYS A 79 5.84 -9.17 -12.93
C LYS A 79 4.75 -8.26 -12.38
N HIS A 80 4.65 -7.09 -13.01
CA HIS A 80 3.51 -6.21 -12.82
C HIS A 80 2.21 -6.93 -13.21
N ASP A 81 1.15 -6.73 -12.42
CA ASP A 81 -0.19 -7.28 -12.58
C ASP A 81 -0.28 -8.82 -12.50
N ASP A 82 0.70 -9.49 -11.88
CA ASP A 82 0.54 -10.86 -11.38
C ASP A 82 -0.11 -10.86 -9.98
N VAL A 83 -0.57 -12.03 -9.52
CA VAL A 83 -1.22 -12.17 -8.20
C VAL A 83 -0.16 -12.11 -7.09
N ILE A 84 -0.12 -10.99 -6.34
CA ILE A 84 0.98 -10.67 -5.42
C ILE A 84 0.72 -11.08 -3.96
N PHE A 85 -0.53 -11.16 -3.49
CA PHE A 85 -0.87 -11.45 -2.07
C PHE A 85 -0.28 -12.73 -1.43
N HIS A 86 0.39 -13.58 -2.20
CA HIS A 86 1.15 -14.73 -1.70
C HIS A 86 2.56 -14.37 -1.18
N ASP A 87 3.07 -13.18 -1.51
CA ASP A 87 4.31 -12.61 -1.01
C ASP A 87 4.06 -11.73 0.23
N ASN A 88 5.12 -11.20 0.85
CA ASN A 88 4.95 -10.04 1.71
C ASN A 88 4.51 -8.84 0.85
N ASP A 89 3.28 -8.40 1.08
CA ASP A 89 2.59 -7.40 0.29
C ASP A 89 2.02 -6.27 1.17
N PHE A 90 1.89 -5.08 0.58
CA PHE A 90 1.25 -3.93 1.19
C PHE A 90 0.17 -3.37 0.26
N GLU A 91 -1.07 -3.34 0.77
CA GLU A 91 -2.24 -2.98 -0.04
C GLU A 91 -2.78 -1.60 0.34
N VAL A 92 -3.16 -0.81 -0.67
CA VAL A 92 -3.91 0.43 -0.50
C VAL A 92 -5.23 0.34 -1.23
N PHE A 93 -6.31 0.63 -0.51
CA PHE A 93 -7.68 0.70 -1.04
C PHE A 93 -8.18 2.14 -1.03
N VAL A 94 -8.67 2.63 -2.17
CA VAL A 94 -9.15 4.01 -2.31
C VAL A 94 -10.56 4.04 -2.91
N ASP A 95 -11.49 4.57 -2.12
CA ASP A 95 -12.86 4.89 -2.53
C ASP A 95 -13.19 6.35 -2.17
N PRO A 96 -12.96 7.31 -3.10
CA PRO A 96 -13.22 8.72 -2.83
C PRO A 96 -14.71 9.03 -2.62
N ALA A 97 -15.62 8.17 -3.11
CA ALA A 97 -17.05 8.36 -2.99
C ALA A 97 -17.65 7.72 -1.73
N GLY A 98 -16.89 6.85 -1.04
CA GLY A 98 -17.37 6.09 0.12
C GLY A 98 -18.54 5.16 -0.21
N SER A 99 -18.66 4.72 -1.46
CA SER A 99 -19.77 3.94 -1.98
C SER A 99 -19.58 2.43 -1.88
N THR A 100 -18.37 1.98 -1.56
CA THR A 100 -17.87 0.59 -1.68
C THR A 100 -17.91 0.02 -3.10
N HIS A 101 -18.13 0.87 -4.10
CA HIS A 101 -18.21 0.49 -5.52
C HIS A 101 -17.15 1.24 -6.33
N PHE A 102 -16.64 0.57 -7.36
CA PHE A 102 -15.60 1.10 -8.25
C PHE A 102 -14.39 1.67 -7.49
N TYR A 103 -14.02 1.02 -6.40
CA TYR A 103 -12.85 1.39 -5.61
C TYR A 103 -11.60 0.80 -6.25
N LYS A 104 -10.45 1.40 -5.91
CA LYS A 104 -9.17 1.07 -6.51
C LYS A 104 -8.36 0.35 -5.46
N GLU A 105 -7.71 -0.72 -5.88
CA GLU A 105 -6.81 -1.52 -5.07
C GLU A 105 -5.42 -1.43 -5.70
N PHE A 106 -4.42 -1.28 -4.85
CA PHE A 106 -3.04 -1.10 -5.22
C PHE A 106 -2.19 -1.99 -4.34
N GLU A 107 -1.62 -3.04 -4.91
CA GLU A 107 -0.74 -3.98 -4.22
C GLU A 107 0.72 -3.68 -4.59
N ILE A 108 1.63 -4.00 -3.68
CA ILE A 108 3.07 -3.86 -3.87
C ILE A 108 3.83 -4.79 -2.92
N ASN A 109 4.66 -5.66 -3.50
CA ASN A 109 5.52 -6.54 -2.71
C ASN A 109 6.88 -5.92 -2.37
N ALA A 110 7.65 -6.67 -1.57
CA ALA A 110 8.96 -6.27 -1.09
C ALA A 110 10.06 -6.08 -2.17
N ILE A 111 9.79 -6.41 -3.44
CA ILE A 111 10.70 -6.12 -4.58
C ILE A 111 10.08 -5.13 -5.57
N ASN A 112 9.05 -4.39 -5.17
CA ASN A 112 8.37 -3.37 -5.98
C ASN A 112 7.68 -3.93 -7.23
N ALA A 113 7.29 -5.20 -7.25
CA ALA A 113 6.27 -5.66 -8.19
C ALA A 113 4.92 -5.12 -7.71
N THR A 114 4.10 -4.61 -8.62
CA THR A 114 2.83 -3.97 -8.32
C THR A 114 1.68 -4.64 -9.05
N TRP A 115 0.49 -4.60 -8.46
CA TRP A 115 -0.75 -5.00 -9.11
C TRP A 115 -1.83 -3.98 -8.81
N ASP A 116 -2.42 -3.44 -9.88
CA ASP A 116 -3.42 -2.38 -9.79
C ASP A 116 -4.76 -2.84 -10.38
N LEU A 117 -5.84 -2.61 -9.64
CA LEU A 117 -7.18 -2.97 -10.11
C LEU A 117 -8.26 -1.99 -9.68
N CYS A 118 -9.34 -1.98 -10.47
CA CYS A 118 -10.60 -1.35 -10.11
C CYS A 118 -11.63 -2.43 -9.84
N LEU A 119 -12.13 -2.52 -8.60
CA LEU A 119 -13.18 -3.46 -8.23
C LEU A 119 -14.54 -2.78 -8.26
N ASN A 120 -15.48 -3.30 -9.06
CA ASN A 120 -16.79 -2.67 -9.22
C ASN A 120 -17.64 -2.69 -7.94
N ARG A 121 -17.45 -3.68 -7.06
CA ARG A 121 -18.06 -3.87 -5.73
C ARG A 121 -17.35 -5.03 -5.01
N PRO A 122 -17.55 -5.24 -3.70
CA PRO A 122 -16.86 -6.30 -2.98
C PRO A 122 -17.13 -7.69 -3.56
N TYR A 123 -16.15 -8.59 -3.50
CA TYR A 123 -16.31 -9.98 -3.98
C TYR A 123 -17.49 -10.71 -3.31
N LEU A 124 -17.73 -10.46 -2.01
CA LEU A 124 -18.89 -10.99 -1.27
C LEU A 124 -20.24 -10.60 -1.89
N ASN A 125 -20.27 -9.52 -2.69
CA ASN A 125 -21.45 -9.01 -3.37
C ASN A 125 -21.44 -9.36 -4.88
N GLY A 126 -20.66 -10.35 -5.31
CA GLY A 126 -20.53 -10.75 -6.71
C GLY A 126 -19.80 -9.69 -7.55
N GLY A 127 -18.77 -9.08 -6.96
CA GLY A 127 -17.85 -8.18 -7.65
C GLY A 127 -16.92 -8.90 -8.62
N TYR A 128 -16.35 -8.13 -9.54
CA TYR A 128 -15.31 -8.58 -10.44
C TYR A 128 -14.24 -7.49 -10.61
N GLU A 129 -13.03 -7.96 -10.84
CA GLU A 129 -11.85 -7.15 -11.13
C GLU A 129 -11.87 -6.62 -12.56
N ASN A 130 -11.71 -5.30 -12.68
CA ASN A 130 -11.32 -4.63 -13.92
C ASN A 130 -9.86 -4.19 -13.79
N SER A 131 -8.95 -4.94 -14.42
CA SER A 131 -7.51 -4.67 -14.44
C SER A 131 -6.90 -5.09 -15.78
N SER A 132 -5.67 -4.70 -16.06
CA SER A 132 -4.94 -5.21 -17.22
C SER A 132 -4.69 -6.73 -17.12
N ARG A 133 -4.64 -7.29 -15.92
CA ARG A 133 -4.57 -8.74 -15.68
C ARG A 133 -5.78 -9.50 -16.22
N THR A 134 -7.00 -9.03 -15.93
CA THR A 134 -8.25 -9.71 -16.34
C THR A 134 -8.70 -9.29 -17.74
N LEU A 135 -8.34 -8.08 -18.17
CA LEU A 135 -8.69 -7.50 -19.47
C LEU A 135 -7.44 -6.88 -20.14
N PRO A 136 -6.52 -7.67 -20.73
CA PRO A 136 -5.22 -7.20 -21.20
C PRO A 136 -5.20 -6.03 -22.21
N SER A 137 -6.32 -5.78 -22.89
CA SER A 137 -6.41 -4.73 -23.92
C SER A 137 -7.31 -3.55 -23.54
N SER A 138 -8.07 -3.65 -22.44
CA SER A 138 -9.09 -2.66 -22.06
C SER A 138 -9.25 -2.49 -20.55
N GLY A 139 -8.46 -3.23 -19.79
CA GLY A 139 -8.44 -3.21 -18.35
C GLY A 139 -7.97 -1.88 -17.83
N TRP A 140 -8.47 -1.52 -16.65
CA TRP A 140 -7.95 -0.37 -15.94
C TRP A 140 -6.54 -0.66 -15.44
N ASP A 141 -5.69 0.36 -15.49
CA ASP A 141 -4.35 0.37 -14.90
C ASP A 141 -4.09 1.80 -14.43
N MET A 142 -3.32 1.96 -13.36
CA MET A 142 -3.13 3.25 -12.72
C MET A 142 -2.19 4.13 -13.55
N PRO A 143 -2.67 5.22 -14.15
CA PRO A 143 -1.83 6.03 -15.02
C PRO A 143 -0.77 6.75 -14.19
N ARG A 144 0.50 6.50 -14.52
CA ARG A 144 1.67 7.19 -13.94
C ARG A 144 1.80 6.98 -12.43
N ALA A 145 1.38 5.83 -11.92
CA ALA A 145 1.74 5.42 -10.57
C ALA A 145 3.26 5.41 -10.42
N ARG A 146 3.73 5.83 -9.25
CA ARG A 146 5.13 5.70 -8.85
C ARG A 146 5.17 4.94 -7.55
N SER A 147 6.09 4.01 -7.44
CA SER A 147 6.30 3.26 -6.22
C SER A 147 7.76 2.89 -6.05
N ALA A 148 8.15 2.77 -4.80
CA ALA A 148 9.46 2.27 -4.43
C ALA A 148 9.38 1.55 -3.09
N VAL A 149 10.31 0.62 -2.91
CA VAL A 149 10.43 -0.20 -1.71
C VAL A 149 11.88 -0.18 -1.27
N HIS A 150 12.09 -0.07 0.04
CA HIS A 150 13.37 -0.31 0.67
C HIS A 150 13.23 -1.43 1.70
N VAL A 151 14.12 -2.43 1.65
CA VAL A 151 14.16 -3.55 2.62
C VAL A 151 15.45 -3.44 3.42
N GLU A 152 15.35 -3.43 4.74
CA GLU A 152 16.52 -3.57 5.60
C GLU A 152 17.04 -5.01 5.54
N GLY A 153 18.13 -5.24 4.80
CA GLY A 153 18.72 -6.56 4.60
C GLY A 153 18.48 -7.11 3.21
N GLU A 154 18.27 -8.42 3.10
CA GLU A 154 18.10 -9.12 1.82
C GLU A 154 16.79 -9.91 1.81
N VAL A 155 15.99 -9.70 0.76
CA VAL A 155 14.76 -10.46 0.49
C VAL A 155 15.11 -11.93 0.33
N GLY A 156 14.31 -12.80 0.94
CA GLY A 156 14.49 -14.24 0.93
C GLY A 156 15.63 -14.75 1.82
N ARG A 157 16.22 -13.89 2.65
CA ARG A 157 17.21 -14.29 3.66
C ARG A 157 16.80 -13.84 5.06
N PRO A 158 16.08 -14.69 5.82
CA PRO A 158 15.77 -14.46 7.23
C PRO A 158 17.00 -14.01 8.02
N ALA A 159 16.89 -12.93 8.81
CA ALA A 159 17.92 -12.60 9.79
C ALA A 159 17.36 -11.90 11.04
N PRO A 160 17.83 -12.26 12.24
CA PRO A 160 17.48 -11.58 13.49
C PRO A 160 18.24 -10.24 13.67
N PRO A 161 17.84 -9.37 14.62
CA PRO A 161 16.70 -9.52 15.52
C PRO A 161 15.40 -8.87 15.00
N TRP A 162 15.49 -7.88 14.11
CA TRP A 162 14.37 -7.12 13.57
C TRP A 162 14.76 -6.52 12.23
N ARG A 163 13.85 -6.57 11.27
CA ARG A 163 13.95 -5.86 9.99
C ARG A 163 12.66 -5.10 9.77
N GLN A 164 12.77 -4.00 9.03
CA GLN A 164 11.63 -3.38 8.40
C GLN A 164 11.82 -3.36 6.89
N TRP A 165 10.71 -3.25 6.20
CA TRP A 165 10.71 -2.71 4.86
C TRP A 165 9.74 -1.55 4.80
N THR A 166 10.07 -0.60 3.96
CA THR A 166 9.32 0.63 3.74
C THR A 166 8.85 0.70 2.31
N VAL A 167 7.67 1.28 2.15
CA VAL A 167 7.00 1.44 0.87
C VAL A 167 6.71 2.91 0.70
N GLU A 168 6.91 3.42 -0.50
CA GLU A 168 6.39 4.71 -0.93
C GLU A 168 5.55 4.55 -2.19
N ARG A 169 4.45 5.28 -2.24
CA ARG A 169 3.53 5.29 -3.38
C ARG A 169 3.00 6.69 -3.66
N ALA A 170 3.04 7.09 -4.92
CA ALA A 170 2.38 8.29 -5.41
C ALA A 170 1.21 7.91 -6.33
N LEU A 171 0.00 8.19 -5.86
CA LEU A 171 -1.25 7.93 -6.57
C LEU A 171 -1.76 9.22 -7.19
N ARG A 172 -1.86 9.26 -8.51
CA ARG A 172 -2.36 10.43 -9.22
C ARG A 172 -3.85 10.67 -8.92
N ILE A 173 -4.21 11.89 -8.51
CA ILE A 173 -5.59 12.25 -8.12
C ILE A 173 -6.28 13.23 -9.10
N ARG A 174 -5.64 13.59 -10.21
CA ARG A 174 -6.19 14.41 -11.30
C ARG A 174 -5.91 13.85 -12.68
#